data_AF-A0A3L7PFY7-F1
#
_entry.id   AF-A0A3L7PFY7-F1
#
_cell.length_a   1.000
_cell.length_b   1.000
_cell.length_c   1.000
_cell.angle_alpha   90.00
_cell.angle_beta   90.00
_cell.angle_gamma   90.00
#
_symmetry.space_group_name_H-M   'P 1'
#
loop_
_entity.id
_entity.type
_entity.pdbx_description
1 polymer ?
#
loop_
_entity_poly.entity_id
_entity_poly.type
_entity_poly.pdbx_seq_one_letter_code
_entity_poly.pdbx_strand_id
1 'polypeptide(L)'
;MLSFPRSRPPARCVGSLTALLLAVVALHPCYADTQRKSSDPAKAEALIQGLRSPSFQARLQAEMDCRQWGDAMLPALNEALKSSDPELRRRARLLIERIEDDLLSESLNSFLQPGSNSSLPGWSIVEDMVHDTPEVRAAY
;
A
#
# COMPACT_ATOMS: atom_id res chain seq x y z
N MET A 1 -57.10 67.57 18.84
CA MET A 1 -55.87 67.20 18.10
C MET A 1 -55.80 65.67 18.10
N LEU A 2 -56.36 65.00 17.09
CA LEU A 2 -55.74 64.61 15.81
C LEU A 2 -54.84 63.35 15.93
N SER A 3 -55.32 62.29 15.25
CA SER A 3 -54.55 61.25 14.53
C SER A 3 -54.13 59.93 15.22
N PHE A 4 -54.87 58.86 14.88
CA PHE A 4 -54.36 57.51 14.54
C PHE A 4 -53.38 57.60 13.33
N PRO A 5 -52.73 56.52 12.85
CA PRO A 5 -52.02 55.42 13.49
C PRO A 5 -50.56 55.30 12.94
N ARG A 6 -49.70 54.52 13.60
CA ARG A 6 -48.43 54.01 13.02
C ARG A 6 -48.22 52.60 13.55
N SER A 7 -47.80 51.57 12.82
CA SER A 7 -47.64 51.24 11.40
C SER A 7 -47.50 49.71 11.38
N ARG A 8 -47.98 49.03 10.33
CA ARG A 8 -47.89 47.56 10.17
C ARG A 8 -46.43 47.06 10.16
N PRO A 9 -46.16 45.81 10.59
CA PRO A 9 -44.81 45.24 10.57
C PRO A 9 -44.44 44.72 9.17
N PRO A 10 -43.17 44.84 8.74
CA PRO A 10 -42.66 43.98 7.69
C PRO A 10 -42.12 42.68 8.31
N ALA A 11 -42.77 41.59 7.91
CA ALA A 11 -42.23 40.24 7.96
C ALA A 11 -40.79 40.24 7.43
N ARG A 12 -39.85 39.75 8.24
CA ARG A 12 -38.53 39.36 7.75
C ARG A 12 -38.38 37.88 8.00
N CYS A 13 -38.66 37.16 6.91
CA CYS A 13 -38.09 35.89 6.53
C CYS A 13 -36.82 35.56 7.33
N VAL A 14 -36.93 34.66 8.30
CA VAL A 14 -35.78 33.95 8.87
C VAL A 14 -35.37 32.91 7.83
N GLY A 15 -34.77 33.43 6.76
CA GLY A 15 -34.15 32.64 5.71
C GLY A 15 -32.82 32.09 6.23
N SER A 16 -32.79 30.77 6.38
CA SER A 16 -31.85 29.98 5.57
C SER A 16 -30.35 30.30 5.75
N LEU A 17 -29.84 30.34 6.98
CA LEU A 17 -28.38 30.38 7.22
C LEU A 17 -27.90 29.44 8.34
N THR A 18 -28.65 28.39 8.66
CA THR A 18 -28.21 27.30 9.56
C THR A 18 -28.23 25.92 8.89
N ALA A 19 -28.28 25.87 7.56
CA ALA A 19 -28.38 24.62 6.79
C ALA A 19 -27.29 24.47 5.70
N LEU A 20 -26.18 25.22 5.78
CA LEU A 20 -25.10 25.14 4.78
C LEU A 20 -23.70 24.84 5.35
N LEU A 21 -23.57 24.59 6.66
CA LEU A 21 -22.29 24.27 7.31
C LEU A 21 -22.26 22.90 8.01
N LEU A 22 -23.29 22.09 7.77
CA LEU A 22 -23.43 20.70 8.25
C LEU A 22 -23.80 19.74 7.11
N ALA A 23 -23.32 20.00 5.89
CA ALA A 23 -23.64 19.18 4.72
C ALA A 23 -22.43 18.84 3.82
N VAL A 24 -21.19 19.12 4.26
CA VAL A 24 -19.98 18.80 3.47
C VAL A 24 -19.06 17.78 4.17
N VAL A 25 -19.25 17.50 5.47
CA VAL A 25 -18.36 16.60 6.24
C VAL A 25 -18.87 15.16 6.32
N ALA A 26 -19.99 14.82 5.65
CA ALA A 26 -20.57 13.46 5.66
C ALA A 26 -20.39 12.70 4.33
N LEU A 27 -19.62 13.24 3.38
CA LEU A 27 -19.29 12.60 2.09
C LEU A 27 -17.80 12.29 1.94
N HIS A 28 -17.08 12.15 3.06
CA HIS A 28 -15.89 11.33 3.05
C HIS A 28 -16.36 9.92 3.40
N PRO A 29 -16.61 9.05 2.40
CA PRO A 29 -16.44 7.64 2.66
C PRO A 29 -15.06 7.54 3.28
N CYS A 30 -15.02 7.13 4.55
CA CYS A 30 -13.83 6.56 5.16
C CYS A 30 -13.53 5.33 4.32
N TYR A 31 -12.88 5.53 3.17
CA TYR A 31 -12.09 4.53 2.51
C TYR A 31 -10.90 4.34 3.44
N ALA A 32 -11.15 3.63 4.54
CA ALA A 32 -10.17 2.69 5.05
C ALA A 32 -10.03 1.63 3.95
N ASP A 33 -9.34 2.01 2.86
CA ASP A 33 -8.80 1.05 1.93
C ASP A 33 -7.63 0.43 2.67
N THR A 34 -7.94 -0.58 3.48
CA THR A 34 -6.98 -1.59 3.88
C THR A 34 -6.33 -2.06 2.59
N GLN A 35 -5.14 -1.54 2.28
CA GLN A 35 -4.34 -1.87 1.10
C GLN A 35 -4.15 -3.37 1.03
N ARG A 36 -5.12 -4.05 0.42
CA ARG A 36 -4.94 -5.40 -0.08
C ARG A 36 -4.16 -5.18 -1.36
N LYS A 37 -2.83 -5.22 -1.24
CA LYS A 37 -1.80 -5.20 -2.30
C LYS A 37 -2.39 -5.83 -3.56
N SER A 38 -3.00 -5.01 -4.41
CA SER A 38 -3.85 -5.53 -5.46
C SER A 38 -2.93 -5.93 -6.60
N SER A 39 -2.90 -7.25 -6.84
CA SER A 39 -2.31 -7.87 -8.03
C SER A 39 -3.08 -7.40 -9.26
N ASP A 40 -2.89 -6.15 -9.66
CA ASP A 40 -3.39 -5.60 -10.91
C ASP A 40 -2.44 -6.04 -12.03
N PRO A 41 -2.83 -7.03 -12.86
CA PRO A 41 -1.94 -7.57 -13.87
C PRO A 41 -1.58 -6.53 -14.93
N ALA A 42 -2.46 -5.56 -15.20
CA ALA A 42 -2.21 -4.52 -16.19
C ALA A 42 -1.10 -3.56 -15.73
N LYS A 43 -1.10 -3.20 -14.45
CA LYS A 43 -0.01 -2.39 -13.87
C LYS A 43 1.29 -3.17 -13.81
N ALA A 44 1.26 -4.45 -13.42
CA ALA A 44 2.46 -5.29 -13.45
C ALA A 44 3.06 -5.37 -14.87
N GLU A 45 2.23 -5.56 -15.89
CA GLU A 45 2.68 -5.56 -17.28
C GLU A 45 3.26 -4.21 -17.71
N ALA A 46 2.63 -3.09 -17.33
CA ALA A 46 3.14 -1.75 -17.62
C ALA A 46 4.55 -1.53 -17.00
N LEU A 47 4.77 -2.00 -15.77
CA LEU A 47 6.09 -1.95 -15.13
C LEU A 47 7.12 -2.81 -15.87
N ILE A 48 6.75 -4.03 -16.28
CA ILE A 48 7.62 -4.89 -17.10
C ILE A 48 8.01 -4.21 -18.43
N GLN A 49 7.06 -3.53 -19.09
CA GLN A 49 7.39 -2.74 -20.28
C GLN A 49 8.31 -1.56 -19.94
N GLY A 50 8.12 -0.93 -18.79
CA GLY A 50 8.99 0.12 -18.26
C GLY A 50 10.45 -0.32 -18.13
N LEU A 51 10.70 -1.56 -17.70
CA LEU A 51 12.06 -2.14 -17.62
C LEU A 51 12.77 -2.21 -18.97
N ARG A 52 12.02 -2.23 -20.07
CA ARG A 52 12.52 -2.28 -21.45
C ARG A 52 12.63 -0.90 -22.10
N SER A 53 12.25 0.16 -21.39
CA SER A 53 12.27 1.52 -21.93
C SER A 53 13.68 1.89 -22.40
N PRO A 54 13.86 2.61 -23.51
CA PRO A 54 15.17 3.13 -23.91
C PRO A 54 15.67 4.24 -22.97
N SER A 55 14.76 4.92 -22.25
CA SER A 55 15.12 5.95 -21.28
C SER A 55 15.63 5.34 -19.98
N PHE A 56 16.84 5.72 -19.56
CA PHE A 56 17.41 5.29 -18.28
C PHE A 56 16.50 5.66 -17.10
N GLN A 57 15.98 6.89 -17.08
CA GLN A 57 15.12 7.37 -16.00
C GLN A 57 13.84 6.55 -15.89
N ALA A 58 13.22 6.21 -17.03
CA ALA A 58 12.01 5.40 -17.04
C ALA A 58 12.27 3.96 -16.58
N ARG A 59 13.41 3.37 -16.97
CA ARG A 59 13.81 2.04 -16.48
C ARG A 59 14.05 2.04 -14.98
N LEU A 60 14.80 3.03 -14.48
CA LEU A 60 15.08 3.15 -13.05
C LEU A 60 13.80 3.31 -12.23
N GLN A 61 12.86 4.15 -12.70
CA GLN A 61 11.58 4.30 -12.04
C GLN A 61 10.80 2.98 -12.02
N ALA A 62 10.73 2.27 -13.14
CA ALA A 62 10.07 0.96 -13.21
C ALA A 62 10.73 -0.05 -12.26
N GLU A 63 12.05 -0.05 -12.11
CA GLU A 63 12.76 -0.90 -11.13
C GLU A 63 12.38 -0.56 -9.68
N MET A 64 12.30 0.73 -9.35
CA MET A 64 11.88 1.18 -8.03
C MET A 64 10.43 0.79 -7.73
N ASP A 65 9.53 1.00 -8.69
CA ASP A 65 8.12 0.68 -8.55
C ASP A 65 7.90 -0.84 -8.42
N CYS A 66 8.64 -1.65 -9.19
CA CYS A 66 8.66 -3.11 -9.04
C CYS A 66 9.06 -3.53 -7.62
N ARG A 67 10.10 -2.92 -7.04
CA ARG A 67 10.51 -3.22 -5.66
C ARG A 67 9.47 -2.80 -4.64
N GLN A 68 8.84 -1.64 -4.84
CA GLN A 68 7.77 -1.17 -3.96
C GLN A 68 6.54 -2.09 -4.00
N TRP A 69 6.29 -2.70 -5.16
CA TRP A 69 5.29 -3.75 -5.31
C TRP A 69 5.69 -5.08 -4.65
N GLY A 70 6.96 -5.34 -4.39
CA GLY A 70 7.44 -6.51 -3.64
C GLY A 70 6.94 -7.85 -4.18
N ASP A 71 6.49 -8.73 -3.28
CA ASP A 71 6.01 -10.10 -3.58
C ASP A 71 4.99 -10.19 -4.73
N ALA A 72 4.07 -9.22 -4.85
CA ALA A 72 3.06 -9.17 -5.90
C ALA A 72 3.65 -9.09 -7.31
N MET A 73 4.91 -8.65 -7.44
CA MET A 73 5.60 -8.53 -8.72
C MET A 73 6.30 -9.83 -9.15
N LEU A 74 6.54 -10.77 -8.22
CA LEU A 74 7.29 -12.00 -8.49
C LEU A 74 6.71 -12.86 -9.61
N PRO A 75 5.38 -13.06 -9.75
CA PRO A 75 4.83 -13.85 -10.85
C PRO A 75 5.15 -13.24 -12.23
N ALA A 76 4.98 -11.93 -12.38
CA ALA A 76 5.23 -11.23 -13.65
C ALA A 76 6.73 -11.17 -13.99
N LEU A 77 7.60 -10.99 -12.98
CA LEU A 77 9.06 -11.06 -13.20
C LEU A 77 9.50 -12.48 -13.57
N ASN A 78 8.92 -13.52 -12.97
CA ASN A 78 9.18 -14.92 -13.34
C ASN A 78 8.78 -15.23 -14.78
N GLU A 79 7.66 -14.69 -15.27
CA GLU A 79 7.31 -14.79 -16.69
C GLU A 79 8.30 -14.01 -17.57
N ALA A 80 8.75 -12.83 -17.13
CA ALA A 80 9.74 -12.04 -17.87
C ALA A 80 11.09 -12.75 -18.05
N LEU A 81 11.46 -13.68 -17.15
CA LEU A 81 12.65 -14.55 -17.32
C LEU A 81 12.57 -15.45 -18.56
N LYS A 82 11.39 -15.70 -19.10
CA LYS A 82 11.19 -16.51 -20.32
C LYS A 82 11.25 -15.67 -21.61
N SER A 83 11.39 -14.35 -21.50
CA SER A 83 11.45 -13.44 -22.64
C SER A 83 12.65 -13.74 -23.55
N SER A 84 12.52 -13.51 -24.85
CA SER A 84 13.63 -13.59 -25.80
C SER A 84 14.65 -12.46 -25.61
N ASP A 85 14.25 -11.35 -24.98
CA ASP A 85 15.06 -10.16 -24.71
C ASP A 85 16.07 -10.44 -23.57
N PRO A 86 17.39 -10.49 -23.85
CA PRO A 86 18.40 -10.82 -22.85
C PRO A 86 18.53 -9.78 -21.74
N GLU A 87 18.31 -8.50 -22.04
CA GLU A 87 18.41 -7.44 -21.04
C GLU A 87 17.22 -7.50 -20.08
N LEU A 88 16.00 -7.73 -20.60
CA LEU A 88 14.82 -7.95 -19.75
C LEU A 88 15.02 -9.14 -18.82
N ARG A 89 15.50 -10.29 -19.34
CA ARG A 89 15.79 -11.47 -18.49
C ARG A 89 16.79 -11.15 -17.39
N ARG A 90 17.87 -10.44 -17.71
CA ARG A 90 18.90 -10.05 -16.74
C ARG A 90 18.31 -9.15 -15.64
N ARG A 91 17.55 -8.12 -16.01
CA ARG A 91 16.91 -7.21 -15.06
C ARG A 91 15.88 -7.90 -14.19
N ALA A 92 15.03 -8.74 -14.78
CA ALA A 92 14.02 -9.50 -14.05
C ALA A 92 14.66 -10.39 -12.99
N ARG A 93 15.77 -11.07 -13.30
CA ARG A 93 16.52 -11.87 -12.32
C ARG A 93 17.03 -11.03 -11.14
N LEU A 94 17.70 -9.92 -11.44
CA LEU A 94 18.24 -9.03 -10.40
C LEU A 94 17.14 -8.40 -9.53
N LEU A 95 15.96 -8.15 -10.09
CA LEU A 95 14.81 -7.65 -9.34
C LEU A 95 14.19 -8.72 -8.46
N ILE A 96 14.06 -9.96 -8.94
CA ILE A 96 13.58 -11.10 -8.12
C ILE A 96 14.48 -11.28 -6.91
N GLU A 97 15.80 -11.41 -7.13
CA GLU A 97 16.78 -11.55 -6.04
C GLU A 97 16.62 -10.44 -5.00
N ARG A 98 16.53 -9.18 -5.46
CA ARG A 98 16.42 -8.04 -4.55
C ARG A 98 15.10 -7.99 -3.80
N ILE A 99 13.99 -8.34 -4.45
CA ILE A 99 12.66 -8.40 -3.80
C ILE A 99 12.64 -9.51 -2.76
N GLU A 100 13.18 -10.68 -3.08
CA GLU A 100 13.26 -11.80 -2.13
C GLU A 100 14.15 -11.46 -0.94
N ASP A 101 15.30 -10.82 -1.16
CA ASP A 101 16.17 -10.32 -0.09
C ASP A 101 15.46 -9.29 0.80
N ASP A 102 14.71 -8.35 0.21
CA ASP A 102 13.94 -7.34 0.94
C ASP A 102 12.87 -8.03 1.82
N LEU A 103 12.10 -8.97 1.25
CA LEU A 103 11.06 -9.72 1.96
C LEU A 103 11.61 -10.60 3.09
N LEU A 104 12.74 -11.28 2.84
CA LEU A 104 13.41 -12.08 3.85
C LEU A 104 13.95 -11.20 4.98
N SER A 105 14.54 -10.05 4.65
CA SER A 105 15.03 -9.09 5.64
C SER A 105 13.88 -8.53 6.50
N GLU A 106 12.74 -8.21 5.88
CA GLU A 106 11.53 -7.79 6.61
C GLU A 106 11.01 -8.89 7.53
N SER A 107 10.94 -10.14 7.04
CA SER A 107 10.50 -11.29 7.82
C SER A 107 11.44 -11.57 9.00
N LEU A 108 12.75 -11.53 8.78
CA LEU A 108 13.78 -11.66 9.83
C LEU A 108 13.68 -10.55 10.86
N ASN A 109 13.59 -9.29 10.40
CA ASN A 109 13.49 -8.15 11.31
C ASN A 109 12.23 -8.20 12.15
N SER A 110 11.11 -8.67 11.58
CA SER A 110 9.87 -8.91 12.34
C SER A 110 10.06 -10.02 13.37
N PHE A 111 10.66 -11.15 12.95
CA PHE A 111 10.89 -12.30 13.80
C PHE A 111 11.75 -11.99 15.03
N LEU A 112 12.81 -11.20 14.83
CA LEU A 112 13.76 -10.85 15.89
C LEU A 112 13.22 -9.80 16.88
N GLN A 113 12.04 -9.20 16.65
CA GLN A 113 11.46 -8.30 17.63
C GLN A 113 11.07 -9.05 18.91
N PRO A 114 11.38 -8.52 20.11
CA PRO A 114 10.96 -9.12 21.37
C PRO A 114 9.44 -9.31 21.41
N GLY A 115 8.98 -10.53 21.72
CA GLY A 115 7.56 -10.87 21.78
C GLY A 115 6.87 -10.97 20.41
N SER A 116 7.62 -11.08 19.30
CA SER A 116 7.02 -11.32 17.99
C SER A 116 6.46 -12.74 17.87
N ASN A 117 5.25 -12.83 17.35
CA ASN A 117 4.60 -14.11 17.00
C ASN A 117 4.78 -14.45 15.51
N SER A 118 5.68 -13.76 14.80
CA SER A 118 5.98 -14.12 13.41
C SER A 118 6.78 -15.41 13.37
N SER A 119 6.55 -16.20 12.32
CA SER A 119 7.23 -17.48 12.11
C SER A 119 8.07 -17.39 10.83
N LEU A 120 9.31 -17.85 10.89
CA LEU A 120 10.19 -17.91 9.73
C LEU A 120 9.97 -19.23 8.96
N PRO A 121 9.97 -19.20 7.62
CA PRO A 121 9.93 -20.41 6.82
C PRO A 121 11.05 -21.39 7.23
N GLY A 122 10.67 -22.61 7.62
CA GLY A 122 11.59 -23.65 8.06
C GLY A 122 11.97 -23.61 9.55
N TRP A 123 11.67 -22.53 10.29
CA TRP A 123 11.97 -22.42 11.72
C TRP A 123 11.05 -23.27 12.60
N SER A 124 9.87 -23.65 12.10
CA SER A 124 8.93 -24.53 12.80
C SER A 124 9.55 -25.88 13.20
N ILE A 125 10.53 -26.37 12.44
CA ILE A 125 11.27 -27.60 12.76
C ILE A 125 12.13 -27.38 14.02
N VAL A 126 12.80 -26.24 14.12
CA VAL A 126 13.67 -25.89 15.24
C VAL A 126 12.83 -25.59 16.48
N GLU A 127 11.71 -24.89 16.31
CA GLU A 127 10.72 -24.63 17.36
C GLU A 127 10.25 -25.93 18.01
N ASP A 128 9.93 -26.97 17.22
CA ASP A 128 9.54 -28.28 17.77
C ASP A 128 10.69 -28.97 18.52
N MET A 129 11.91 -28.88 18.00
CA MET A 129 13.10 -29.51 18.59
C MET A 129 13.58 -28.85 19.88
N VAL A 130 13.50 -27.52 19.97
CA VAL A 130 14.08 -26.72 21.06
C VAL A 130 13.00 -26.16 21.99
N HIS A 131 11.72 -26.34 21.65
CA HIS A 131 10.59 -25.68 22.31
C HIS A 131 10.79 -24.16 22.40
N ASP A 132 11.35 -23.56 21.35
CA ASP A 132 11.60 -22.12 21.26
C ASP A 132 10.28 -21.38 21.07
N THR A 133 9.84 -20.61 22.07
CA THR A 133 8.62 -19.81 21.99
C THR A 133 8.93 -18.32 21.90
N PRO A 134 8.03 -17.49 21.34
CA PRO A 134 8.14 -16.03 21.37
C PRO A 134 8.47 -15.46 22.75
N GLU A 135 7.92 -16.05 23.81
CA GLU A 135 8.17 -15.65 25.19
C GLU A 135 9.61 -15.93 25.63
N VAL A 136 10.19 -17.06 25.20
CA VAL A 136 11.60 -17.40 25.46
C VAL A 136 12.51 -16.39 24.76
N ARG A 137 12.21 -16.02 23.51
CA ARG A 137 12.97 -15.01 22.76
C ARG A 137 12.90 -13.61 23.38
N ALA A 138 11.79 -13.27 24.03
CA ALA A 138 11.62 -11.98 24.72
C ALA A 138 12.43 -11.86 26.02
N ALA A 139 12.98 -12.96 26.54
CA ALA A 139 13.71 -12.98 27.80
C ALA A 139 15.21 -12.69 27.67
N TYR A 140 15.74 -12.65 26.44
CA TYR A 140 17.15 -12.37 26.11
C TYR A 140 17.31 -11.06 25.35
#